data_AF-A0A3M0GM76-F1
#
_entry.id   AF-A0A3M0GM76-F1
#
_cell.length_a   1.000
_cell.length_b   1.000
_cell.length_c   1.000
_cell.angle_alpha   90.00
_cell.angle_beta   90.00
_cell.angle_gamma   90.00
#
_symmetry.space_group_name_H-M   'P 1'
#
loop_
_entity.id
_entity.type
_entity.pdbx_description
1 polymer ?
#
loop_
_entity_poly.entity_id
_entity_poly.type
_entity_poly.pdbx_seq_one_letter_code
_entity_poly.pdbx_strand_id
1 'polypeptide(L)' 'GKLLKQLSPTSPGWNGTFNGQPMPSNDYWFRVEYNEADENGELIKKEFSGHFALKR' A
#
# COMPACT_ATOMS: atom_id res chain seq x y z
N GLY A 1 6.88 -3.90 12.69
CA GLY A 1 6.35 -2.76 11.91
C GLY A 1 5.03 -2.29 12.48
N LYS A 2 4.66 -1.02 12.32
CA LYS A 2 3.35 -0.48 12.74
C LYS A 2 2.49 -0.28 11.49
N LEU A 3 1.29 -0.86 11.47
CA LEU A 3 0.33 -0.64 10.38
C LEU A 3 -0.17 0.81 10.44
N LEU A 4 0.06 1.56 9.37
CA LEU A 4 -0.35 2.97 9.26
C LEU A 4 -1.71 3.11 8.58
N LYS A 5 -1.97 2.34 7.51
CA LYS A 5 -3.23 2.43 6.77
C LYS A 5 -3.46 1.14 5.98
N GLN A 6 -4.72 0.77 5.84
CA GLN A 6 -5.17 -0.19 4.84
C GLN A 6 -6.02 0.56 3.83
N LEU A 7 -5.70 0.40 2.55
CA LEU A 7 -6.35 1.11 1.46
C LEU A 7 -7.09 0.10 0.58
N SER A 8 -8.28 0.47 0.13
CA SER A 8 -8.96 -0.20 -0.97
C SER A 8 -8.40 0.33 -2.30
N PRO A 9 -8.34 -0.47 -3.38
CA PRO A 9 -8.04 0.04 -4.72
C PRO A 9 -8.93 1.22 -5.16
N THR A 10 -10.13 1.32 -4.60
CA THR A 10 -11.08 2.41 -4.86
C THR A 10 -10.97 3.59 -3.90
N SER A 11 -10.14 3.48 -2.86
CA SER A 11 -9.99 4.55 -1.87
C SER A 11 -9.00 5.62 -2.36
N PRO A 12 -9.20 6.89 -1.98
CA PRO A 12 -8.16 7.90 -2.12
C PRO A 12 -6.91 7.38 -1.41
N GLY A 13 -5.78 7.35 -2.13
CA GLY A 13 -4.53 6.81 -1.61
C GLY A 13 -4.05 7.53 -0.34
N TRP A 14 -2.86 7.15 0.14
CA TRP A 14 -2.32 7.78 1.33
C TRP A 14 -1.70 9.16 1.02
N ASN A 15 -2.16 10.20 1.70
CA ASN A 15 -1.70 11.58 1.51
C ASN A 15 -0.58 12.02 2.47
N GLY A 16 0.09 11.07 3.14
CA GLY A 16 1.16 11.39 4.10
C GLY A 16 0.67 11.74 5.52
N THR A 17 -0.62 11.56 5.84
CA THR A 17 -1.17 11.80 7.19
C THR A 17 -1.58 10.50 7.87
N PHE A 18 -1.34 10.39 9.17
CA PHE A 18 -1.80 9.29 10.02
C PHE A 18 -2.62 9.85 11.17
N ASN A 19 -3.88 9.41 11.31
CA ASN A 19 -4.84 9.94 12.29
C ASN A 19 -4.95 11.48 12.30
N GLY A 20 -4.93 12.10 11.11
CA GLY A 20 -5.01 13.56 10.96
C GLY A 20 -3.70 14.31 11.23
N GLN A 21 -2.64 13.62 11.64
CA GLN A 21 -1.32 14.23 11.87
C GLN A 21 -0.38 13.97 10.69
N PRO A 22 0.43 14.96 10.27
CA PRO A 22 1.41 14.78 9.21
C PRO A 22 2.54 13.85 9.68
N MET A 23 2.87 12.87 8.85
CA MET A 23 3.96 11.95 9.13
C MET A 23 5.33 12.58 8.78
N PRO A 24 6.43 12.12 9.40
CA PRO A 24 7.77 12.65 9.14
C PRO A 24 8.25 12.33 7.72
N SER A 25 9.15 13.14 7.18
CA SER A 25 9.84 12.83 5.92
C SER A 25 10.82 11.68 6.19
N ASN A 26 10.49 10.48 5.72
CA ASN A 26 11.23 9.24 5.97
C ASN A 26 10.86 8.19 4.91
N ASP A 27 11.50 7.02 4.95
CA ASP A 27 11.11 5.86 4.18
C ASP A 27 9.89 5.15 4.80
N TYR A 28 8.96 4.74 3.93
CA TYR A 28 7.74 4.03 4.27
C TYR A 28 7.61 2.77 3.42
N TRP A 29 7.19 1.69 4.05
CA TRP A 29 6.97 0.39 3.40
C TRP A 29 5.49 0.17 3.17
N PHE A 30 5.17 -0.50 2.06
CA PHE A 30 3.83 -0.91 1.73
C PHE A 30 3.80 -2.36 1.25
N ARG A 31 2.62 -2.97 1.36
CA ARG A 31 2.30 -4.30 0.86
C ARG A 31 0.93 -4.24 0.19
N VAL A 32 0.82 -4.83 -0.99
CA VAL A 32 -0.40 -4.95 -1.77
C VAL A 32 -0.65 -6.44 -1.98
N GLU A 33 -1.84 -6.88 -1.62
CA GLU A 33 -2.33 -8.22 -1.92
C GLU A 33 -3.42 -8.09 -2.99
N TYR A 34 -3.26 -8.79 -4.10
CA TYR A 34 -4.21 -8.75 -5.22
C TYR A 34 -4.35 -10.13 -5.86
N ASN A 35 -5.48 -10.36 -6.52
CA ASN A 35 -5.69 -11.56 -7.33
C ASN A 35 -5.35 -11.23 -8.78
N GLU A 36 -4.54 -12.07 -9.41
CA GLU A 36 -4.27 -12.02 -10.85
C GLU A 36 -4.85 -13.27 -11.49
N ALA A 37 -5.39 -13.17 -12.70
CA ALA A 37 -5.81 -14.34 -13.46
C ALA A 37 -4.58 -14.97 -14.13
N ASP A 38 -4.41 -16.29 -13.98
CA ASP A 38 -3.40 -17.03 -14.73
C ASP A 38 -3.81 -17.23 -16.20
N GLU A 39 -2.97 -17.92 -16.97
CA GLU A 39 -3.23 -18.21 -18.40
C GLU A 39 -4.52 -19.03 -18.62
N ASN A 40 -5.02 -19.71 -17.59
CA ASN A 40 -6.24 -20.52 -17.62
C ASN A 40 -7.47 -19.77 -17.07
N GLY A 41 -7.30 -18.52 -16.60
CA GLY A 41 -8.34 -17.72 -15.99
C GLY A 41 -8.60 -18.00 -14.50
N GLU A 42 -7.76 -18.80 -13.85
CA GLU A 42 -7.84 -19.03 -12.40
C GLU A 42 -7.24 -17.85 -11.64
N LEU A 43 -7.96 -17.39 -10.60
CA LEU A 43 -7.50 -16.29 -9.75
C LEU A 43 -6.44 -16.79 -8.76
N ILE A 44 -5.20 -16.35 -8.97
CA ILE A 44 -4.07 -16.59 -8.08
C ILE A 44 -3.82 -15.38 -7.18
N LYS A 45 -3.66 -15.62 -5.87
CA LYS A 45 -3.28 -14.58 -4.90
C LYS A 45 -1.81 -14.22 -5.08
N LYS A 46 -1.54 -12.94 -5.31
CA LYS A 46 -0.19 -12.38 -5.35
C LYS A 46 -0.01 -11.29 -4.30
N GLU A 47 1.24 -11.15 -3.89
CA GLU A 47 1.69 -10.12 -2.98
C GLU A 47 2.78 -9.30 -3.67
N PHE A 48 2.68 -7.98 -3.57
CA PHE A 48 3.70 -7.04 -3.98
C PHE A 48 4.06 -6.15 -2.79
N SER A 49 5.34 -6.05 -2.47
CA SER A 49 5.83 -5.17 -1.41
C SER A 49 6.92 -4.26 -1.93
N GLY A 50 7.04 -3.08 -1.32
CA GLY A 50 8.01 -2.07 -1.71
C GLY A 50 8.12 -0.97 -0.66
N HIS A 51 8.94 0.04 -0.96
CA HIS A 51 9.06 1.22 -0.12
C HIS A 51 9.14 2.49 -0.96
N PHE A 52 8.83 3.62 -0.35
CA PHE A 52 8.99 4.95 -0.93
C PHE A 52 9.40 5.95 0.15
N ALA A 53 10.13 6.98 -0.26
CA ALA A 53 10.48 8.10 0.61
C ALA A 53 9.37 9.17 0.55
N LEU A 54 8.82 9.54 1.70
CA LEU A 54 7.94 10.70 1.81
C LEU A 54 8.80 11.97 1.82
N LYS A 55 8.81 12.72 0.72
CA LYS A 55 9.48 14.02 0.63
C LYS A 55 8.50 15.17 0.89
N ARG A 56 9.01 16.29 1.40
CA ARG A 56 8.28 17.56 1.54
C ARG A 56 8.80 18.57 0.54
#